data_AF-A0A8H8CQ13-F1
#
_entry.id   AF-A0A8H8CQ13-F1
#
_cell.length_a   1.000
_cell.length_b   1.000
_cell.length_c   1.000
_cell.angle_alpha   90.00
_cell.angle_beta   90.00
_cell.angle_gamma   90.00
#
_symmetry.space_group_name_H-M   'P 1'
#
loop_
_entity.id
_entity.type
_entity.pdbx_description
1 polymer ?
#
loop_
_entity_poly.entity_id
_entity_poly.type
_entity_poly.pdbx_seq_one_letter_code
_entity_poly.pdbx_strand_id
1 'polypeptide(L)'
;MAENTFEYELPDGYILVLGPDNRDYIVPEFMAQSLEQALAVQLAKSNIGVTKASGIDPAAKNTQIYNTLGGNLHVPPEPPLTDQERLSLHAEVCSLQQRLGISYKDAAHRLYLAEVEKLQLANTHRKALGALDRHIRKSLQFIAERHSVNEGQKSGTNDKQQ
;
A
#
# COMPACT_ATOMS: atom_id res chain seq x y z
N MET A 1 55.88 4.11 18.17
CA MET A 1 54.50 3.93 17.65
C MET A 1 53.77 3.16 18.71
N ALA A 2 53.02 3.88 19.56
CA ALA A 2 52.36 3.30 20.73
C ALA A 2 50.95 2.88 20.32
N GLU A 3 50.68 1.58 20.31
CA GLU A 3 49.33 1.04 20.25
C GLU A 3 48.66 1.39 21.57
N ASN A 4 47.69 2.29 21.50
CA ASN A 4 46.94 2.78 22.65
C ASN A 4 45.79 1.79 22.89
N THR A 5 46.09 0.66 23.54
CA THR A 5 45.11 -0.32 24.01
C THR A 5 44.35 0.27 25.19
N PHE A 6 43.28 1.01 24.89
CA PHE A 6 42.26 1.34 25.88
C PHE A 6 41.52 0.05 26.24
N GLU A 7 41.85 -0.55 27.38
CA GLU A 7 41.03 -1.57 28.03
C GLU A 7 39.72 -0.92 28.47
N TYR A 8 38.68 -1.05 27.65
CA TYR A 8 37.32 -0.74 28.08
C TYR A 8 36.82 -1.90 28.93
N GLU A 9 36.66 -1.67 30.24
CA GLU A 9 35.96 -2.59 31.12
C GLU A 9 34.50 -2.70 30.66
N LEU A 10 34.20 -3.76 29.92
CA LEU A 10 32.86 -4.09 29.46
C LEU A 10 32.01 -4.46 30.70
N PRO A 11 30.80 -3.89 30.83
CA PRO A 11 29.86 -4.29 31.87
C PRO A 11 29.55 -5.78 31.79
N ASP A 12 29.38 -6.41 32.96
CA ASP A 12 29.14 -7.85 33.07
C ASP A 12 27.90 -8.26 32.26
N GLY A 13 28.03 -9.31 31.46
CA GLY A 13 26.99 -9.78 30.53
C GLY A 13 26.92 -9.06 29.18
N TYR A 14 27.92 -8.26 28.80
CA TYR A 14 28.06 -7.65 27.47
C TYR A 14 29.32 -8.12 26.75
N ILE A 15 29.22 -8.28 25.44
CA ILE A 15 30.32 -8.65 24.55
C ILE A 15 30.48 -7.64 23.41
N LEU A 16 31.68 -7.55 22.84
CA LEU A 16 31.94 -6.79 21.62
C LEU A 16 31.70 -7.68 20.39
N VAL A 17 30.84 -7.20 19.48
CA VAL A 17 30.54 -7.87 18.21
C VAL A 17 30.87 -6.94 17.05
N LEU A 18 31.57 -7.47 16.05
CA LEU A 18 31.91 -6.73 14.84
C LEU A 18 30.67 -6.60 13.93
N GLY A 19 30.19 -5.38 13.73
CA GLY A 19 29.03 -5.11 12.89
C GLY A 19 29.33 -5.09 11.39
N PRO A 20 28.30 -5.04 10.53
CA PRO A 20 28.45 -5.03 9.06
C PRO A 20 29.20 -3.80 8.52
N ASP A 21 29.28 -2.72 9.29
CA ASP A 21 30.01 -1.49 8.94
C ASP A 21 31.48 -1.52 9.41
N ASN A 22 31.98 -2.69 9.85
CA ASN A 22 33.32 -2.88 10.39
C ASN A 22 33.60 -2.02 11.64
N ARG A 23 32.57 -1.80 12.45
CA ARG A 23 32.64 -1.11 13.75
C ARG A 23 32.27 -2.08 14.86
N ASP A 24 32.89 -1.90 16.03
CA ASP A 24 32.60 -2.72 17.20
C ASP A 24 31.34 -2.22 17.90
N TYR A 25 30.42 -3.14 18.19
CA TYR A 25 29.19 -2.88 18.91
C TYR A 25 29.17 -3.65 20.23
N ILE A 26 28.77 -2.98 21.31
CA ILE A 26 28.59 -3.60 22.61
C ILE A 26 27.17 -4.17 22.67
N VAL A 27 27.06 -5.48 22.86
CA VAL A 27 25.80 -6.22 22.78
C VAL A 27 25.67 -7.14 24.01
N PRO A 28 24.48 -7.24 24.64
CA PRO A 28 24.25 -8.23 25.67
C PRO A 28 24.52 -9.66 25.20
N GLU A 29 25.17 -10.48 26.02
CA GLU A 29 25.62 -11.83 25.67
C GLU A 29 24.47 -12.72 25.14
N PHE A 30 23.28 -12.60 25.73
CA PHE A 30 22.12 -13.39 25.29
C PHE A 30 21.62 -13.04 23.87
N MET A 31 21.96 -11.85 23.34
CA MET A 31 21.61 -11.44 21.98
C MET A 31 22.67 -11.82 20.94
N ALA A 32 23.87 -12.21 21.40
CA ALA A 32 25.01 -12.51 20.52
C ALA A 32 24.66 -13.56 19.46
N GLN A 33 24.05 -14.68 19.89
CA GLN A 33 23.69 -15.78 19.01
C GLN A 33 22.66 -15.36 17.95
N SER A 34 21.68 -14.54 18.33
CA SER A 34 20.65 -14.05 17.40
C SER A 34 21.24 -13.08 16.37
N LEU A 35 22.17 -12.23 16.79
CA LEU A 35 22.88 -11.28 15.91
C LEU A 35 23.79 -12.01 14.92
N GLU A 36 24.53 -13.01 15.39
CA GLU A 36 25.40 -13.82 14.53
C GLU A 36 24.59 -14.56 13.46
N GLN A 37 23.46 -15.15 13.83
CA GLN A 37 22.54 -15.78 12.88
C GLN A 37 21.97 -14.77 11.87
N ALA A 38 21.56 -13.58 12.31
CA ALA A 38 21.04 -12.54 11.42
C ALA A 38 22.10 -12.04 10.44
N LEU A 39 23.35 -11.88 10.89
CA LEU A 39 24.48 -11.45 10.09
C LEU A 39 24.87 -12.54 9.07
N ALA A 40 24.92 -13.80 9.48
CA ALA A 40 25.14 -14.93 8.58
C ALA A 40 24.07 -15.02 7.48
N VAL A 41 22.80 -14.81 7.82
CA VAL A 41 21.70 -14.74 6.85
C VAL A 41 21.87 -13.55 5.90
N GLN A 42 22.34 -12.41 6.39
CA GLN A 42 22.56 -11.22 5.56
C GLN A 42 23.74 -11.41 4.59
N LEU A 43 24.85 -12.01 5.04
CA LEU A 43 25.99 -12.34 4.18
C LEU A 43 25.65 -13.42 3.14
N ALA A 44 24.87 -14.42 3.54
CA ALA A 44 24.34 -15.41 2.60
C ALA A 44 23.44 -14.75 1.54
N LYS A 45 22.60 -13.79 1.94
CA LYS A 45 21.75 -13.02 1.00
C LYS A 45 22.55 -12.12 0.06
N SER A 46 23.62 -11.47 0.52
CA SER A 46 24.47 -10.63 -0.35
C SER A 46 25.23 -11.45 -1.39
N ASN A 47 25.67 -12.67 -1.06
CA ASN A 47 26.34 -13.56 -2.01
C ASN A 47 25.40 -14.14 -3.08
N ILE A 48 24.09 -14.16 -2.83
CA ILE A 48 23.07 -14.66 -3.78
C ILE A 48 22.66 -13.57 -4.79
N GLY A 49 23.24 -12.37 -4.73
CA GLY A 49 22.91 -11.28 -5.66
C GLY A 49 21.50 -10.73 -5.48
N VAL A 50 20.88 -10.96 -4.31
CA VAL A 50 19.63 -10.30 -3.94
C VAL A 50 19.97 -8.89 -3.47
N THR A 51 20.13 -7.99 -4.41
CA THR A 51 20.19 -6.56 -4.16
C THR A 51 18.91 -6.15 -3.43
N LYS A 52 19.05 -5.73 -2.17
CA LYS A 52 18.01 -4.98 -1.47
C LYS A 52 17.84 -3.68 -2.26
N ALA A 53 16.72 -3.52 -2.94
CA ALA A 53 16.29 -2.23 -3.45
C ALA A 53 16.05 -1.30 -2.23
N SER A 54 17.08 -0.56 -1.86
CA SER A 54 17.00 0.61 -0.99
C SER A 54 17.37 1.80 -1.86
N GLY A 55 16.50 2.80 -1.91
CA GLY A 55 16.76 4.03 -2.65
C GLY A 55 15.49 4.62 -3.23
N ILE A 56 14.90 5.51 -2.46
CA ILE A 56 13.92 6.49 -2.92
C ILE A 56 14.66 7.40 -3.92
N ASP A 57 14.41 7.22 -5.22
CA ASP A 57 14.70 8.22 -6.24
C ASP A 57 13.39 8.93 -6.60
N PRO A 58 13.17 10.20 -6.20
CA PRO A 58 11.95 10.93 -6.57
C PRO A 58 11.96 11.43 -8.02
N ALA A 59 12.83 10.92 -8.90
CA ALA A 59 13.08 11.50 -10.22
C ALA A 59 12.96 10.54 -11.42
N ALA A 60 12.66 9.25 -11.22
CA ALA A 60 12.50 8.31 -12.34
C ALA A 60 11.02 8.13 -12.71
N LYS A 61 10.47 9.10 -13.44
CA LYS A 61 9.29 8.83 -14.27
C LYS A 61 9.67 7.75 -15.27
N ASN A 62 8.91 6.66 -15.23
CA ASN A 62 8.64 5.76 -16.35
C ASN A 62 9.74 4.74 -16.69
N THR A 63 9.61 3.52 -16.16
CA THR A 63 9.99 2.31 -16.91
C THR A 63 9.30 1.06 -16.34
N GLN A 64 8.24 0.65 -17.06
CA GLN A 64 7.56 -0.66 -17.06
C GLN A 64 6.72 -1.04 -15.83
N ILE A 65 5.45 -0.58 -15.85
CA ILE A 65 4.40 -0.86 -14.86
C ILE A 65 3.72 -2.23 -15.11
N TYR A 66 4.19 -3.02 -16.07
CA TYR A 66 3.53 -4.28 -16.43
C TYR A 66 4.52 -5.30 -16.96
N ASN A 67 4.47 -6.50 -16.38
CA ASN A 67 5.15 -7.68 -16.93
C ASN A 67 4.15 -8.45 -17.79
N THR A 68 4.42 -8.59 -19.08
CA THR A 68 3.65 -9.50 -19.94
C THR A 68 4.09 -10.94 -19.68
N LEU A 69 3.48 -11.59 -18.69
CA LEU A 69 3.59 -13.02 -18.47
C LEU A 69 2.63 -13.75 -19.43
N GLY A 70 3.18 -14.37 -20.49
CA GLY A 70 2.40 -15.21 -21.40
C GLY A 70 1.36 -14.48 -22.25
N GLY A 71 1.59 -13.21 -22.59
CA GLY A 71 0.66 -12.40 -23.39
C GLY A 71 -0.43 -11.68 -22.58
N ASN A 72 -0.51 -11.90 -21.27
CA ASN A 72 -1.44 -11.21 -20.38
C ASN A 72 -0.73 -10.07 -19.63
N LEU A 73 -1.39 -8.90 -19.58
CA LEU A 73 -0.91 -7.72 -18.86
C LEU A 73 -0.98 -7.97 -17.35
N HIS A 74 0.15 -8.23 -16.70
CA HIS A 74 0.20 -8.28 -15.24
C HIS A 74 0.47 -6.89 -14.69
N VAL A 75 -0.55 -6.26 -14.12
CA VAL A 75 -0.43 -4.99 -13.40
C VAL A 75 -0.24 -5.33 -11.92
N PRO A 76 0.93 -5.04 -11.32
CA PRO A 76 1.12 -5.22 -9.89
C PRO A 76 0.21 -4.25 -9.12
N PRO A 77 -0.30 -4.65 -7.95
CA PRO A 77 -1.13 -3.77 -7.13
C PRO A 77 -0.33 -2.54 -6.69
N GLU A 78 -0.84 -1.35 -6.97
CA GLU A 78 -0.35 -0.08 -6.43
C GLU A 78 -1.39 0.50 -5.45
N PRO A 79 -1.06 0.70 -4.16
CA PRO A 79 0.20 0.39 -3.49
C PRO A 79 0.42 -1.12 -3.25
N PRO A 80 1.67 -1.58 -3.10
CA PRO A 80 1.95 -2.95 -2.71
C PRO A 80 1.36 -3.25 -1.33
N LEU A 81 0.85 -4.46 -1.14
CA LEU A 81 0.29 -4.87 0.16
C LEU A 81 1.37 -4.81 1.24
N THR A 82 1.02 -4.20 2.37
CA THR A 82 1.85 -4.20 3.57
C THR A 82 1.96 -5.61 4.15
N ASP A 83 3.03 -5.90 4.88
CA ASP A 83 3.21 -7.21 5.52
C ASP A 83 2.09 -7.52 6.52
N GLN A 84 1.55 -6.51 7.19
CA GLN A 84 0.39 -6.64 8.07
C GLN A 84 -0.85 -7.11 7.31
N GLU A 85 -1.15 -6.52 6.16
CA GLU A 85 -2.29 -6.94 5.32
C GLU A 85 -2.10 -8.37 4.80
N ARG A 86 -0.88 -8.73 4.40
CA ARG A 86 -0.56 -10.10 3.95
C ARG A 86 -0.78 -11.13 5.06
N LEU A 87 -0.32 -10.82 6.28
CA LEU A 87 -0.53 -11.68 7.46
C LEU A 87 -2.02 -11.77 7.81
N SER A 88 -2.75 -10.66 7.73
CA SER A 88 -4.20 -10.63 7.98
C SER A 88 -4.96 -11.50 6.98
N LEU A 89 -4.65 -11.40 5.69
CA LEU A 89 -5.25 -12.24 4.65
C LEU A 89 -4.95 -13.72 4.88
N HIS A 90 -3.71 -14.05 5.24
CA HIS A 90 -3.34 -15.43 5.55
C HIS A 90 -4.13 -15.97 6.76
N ALA A 91 -4.24 -15.18 7.83
CA ALA A 91 -5.03 -15.55 9.01
C ALA A 91 -6.50 -15.78 8.67
N GLU A 92 -7.08 -14.95 7.80
CA GLU A 92 -8.47 -15.10 7.35
C GLU A 92 -8.66 -16.38 6.51
N VAL A 93 -7.74 -16.68 5.59
CA VAL A 93 -7.78 -17.93 4.82
C VAL A 93 -7.65 -19.15 5.73
N CYS A 94 -6.75 -19.11 6.71
CA CYS A 94 -6.60 -20.17 7.71
C CYS A 94 -7.90 -20.33 8.54
N SER A 95 -8.55 -19.24 8.92
CA SER A 95 -9.82 -19.28 9.64
C SER A 95 -10.93 -19.93 8.80
N LEU A 96 -11.00 -19.63 7.50
CA LEU A 96 -11.95 -20.23 6.57
C LEU A 96 -11.70 -21.71 6.35
N GLN A 97 -10.43 -22.08 6.20
CA GLN A 97 -9.99 -23.47 6.10
C GLN A 97 -10.42 -24.27 7.34
N GLN A 98 -10.11 -23.78 8.55
CA GLN A 98 -10.47 -24.45 9.80
C GLN A 98 -11.99 -24.56 9.98
N ARG A 99 -12.73 -23.48 9.67
CA ARG A 99 -14.18 -23.43 9.85
C ARG A 99 -14.95 -24.34 8.89
N LEU A 100 -14.47 -24.47 7.64
CA LEU A 100 -15.18 -25.20 6.59
C LEU A 100 -14.57 -26.57 6.27
N GLY A 101 -13.38 -26.88 6.79
CA GLY A 101 -12.65 -28.11 6.49
C GLY A 101 -12.21 -28.22 5.02
N ILE A 102 -12.02 -27.10 4.33
CA ILE A 102 -11.66 -27.06 2.91
C ILE A 102 -10.16 -26.85 2.68
N SER A 103 -9.68 -27.08 1.46
CA SER A 103 -8.29 -26.82 1.12
C SER A 103 -7.94 -25.33 1.23
N TYR A 104 -6.69 -25.01 1.56
CA TYR A 104 -6.21 -23.62 1.61
C TYR A 104 -6.45 -22.88 0.28
N LYS A 105 -6.25 -23.58 -0.84
CA LYS A 105 -6.50 -23.05 -2.19
C LYS A 105 -7.95 -22.64 -2.38
N ASP A 106 -8.90 -23.49 -1.95
CA ASP A 106 -10.33 -23.19 -2.08
C ASP A 106 -10.77 -22.09 -1.12
N ALA A 107 -10.23 -22.06 0.09
CA ALA A 107 -10.47 -20.99 1.05
C ALA A 107 -9.98 -19.63 0.51
N ALA A 108 -8.77 -19.58 -0.03
CA ALA A 108 -8.23 -18.37 -0.66
C ALA A 108 -9.05 -17.93 -1.88
N HIS A 109 -9.47 -18.88 -2.72
CA HIS A 109 -10.32 -18.58 -3.88
C HIS A 109 -11.69 -18.03 -3.46
N ARG A 110 -12.31 -18.59 -2.42
CA ARG A 110 -13.58 -18.08 -1.88
C ARG A 110 -13.44 -16.67 -1.30
N LEU A 111 -12.36 -16.41 -0.56
CA LEU A 111 -12.08 -15.07 -0.04
C LEU A 111 -11.92 -14.07 -1.18
N TYR A 112 -11.16 -14.44 -2.22
CA TYR A 112 -11.00 -13.63 -3.42
C TYR A 112 -12.34 -13.29 -4.09
N LEU A 113 -13.21 -14.28 -4.32
CA LEU A 113 -14.52 -14.04 -4.93
C LEU A 113 -15.38 -13.10 -4.08
N ALA A 114 -15.38 -13.28 -2.75
CA ALA A 114 -16.12 -12.41 -1.84
C ALA A 114 -15.64 -10.95 -1.92
N GLU A 115 -14.33 -10.71 -2.00
CA GLU A 115 -13.78 -9.36 -2.16
C GLU A 115 -14.08 -8.76 -3.54
N VAL A 116 -14.03 -9.56 -4.61
CA VAL A 116 -14.40 -9.11 -5.96
C VAL A 116 -15.86 -8.67 -5.99
N GLU A 117 -16.77 -9.42 -5.37
CA GLU A 117 -18.18 -9.07 -5.28
C GLU A 117 -18.40 -7.75 -4.52
N LYS A 118 -17.69 -7.55 -3.39
CA LYS A 118 -17.73 -6.28 -2.65
C LYS A 118 -17.28 -5.10 -3.53
N LEU A 119 -16.20 -5.26 -4.30
CA LEU A 119 -15.70 -4.22 -5.21
C LEU A 119 -16.69 -3.91 -6.33
N GLN A 120 -17.32 -4.95 -6.90
CA GLN A 120 -18.35 -4.76 -7.92
C GLN A 120 -19.54 -3.98 -7.37
N LEU A 121 -20.01 -4.33 -6.17
CA LEU A 121 -21.11 -3.63 -5.49
C LEU A 121 -20.75 -2.17 -5.19
N ALA A 122 -19.56 -1.90 -4.67
CA ALA A 122 -19.10 -0.53 -4.45
C ALA A 122 -19.05 0.27 -5.77
N ASN A 123 -18.64 -0.37 -6.87
CA ASN A 123 -18.59 0.27 -8.17
C ASN A 123 -20.00 0.57 -8.75
N THR A 124 -20.96 -0.34 -8.59
CA THR A 124 -22.35 -0.08 -9.02
C THR A 124 -22.97 1.06 -8.21
N HIS A 125 -22.75 1.10 -6.91
CA HIS A 125 -23.20 2.18 -6.03
C HIS A 125 -22.58 3.53 -6.45
N ARG A 126 -21.27 3.56 -6.69
CA ARG A 126 -20.58 4.75 -7.18
C ARG A 126 -21.15 5.25 -8.51
N LYS A 127 -21.44 4.33 -9.45
CA LYS A 127 -22.06 4.68 -10.75
C LYS A 127 -23.46 5.27 -10.56
N ALA A 128 -24.27 4.68 -9.68
CA ALA A 128 -25.61 5.16 -9.38
C ALA A 128 -25.58 6.56 -8.76
N LEU A 129 -24.71 6.79 -7.76
CA LEU A 129 -24.52 8.11 -7.16
C LEU A 129 -24.02 9.15 -8.17
N GLY A 130 -23.08 8.77 -9.05
CA GLY A 130 -22.63 9.65 -10.12
C GLY A 130 -23.72 9.99 -11.13
N ALA A 131 -24.67 9.07 -11.38
CA ALA A 131 -25.82 9.36 -12.23
C ALA A 131 -26.81 10.33 -11.55
N LEU A 132 -27.04 10.15 -10.25
CA LEU A 132 -27.87 11.06 -9.45
C LEU A 132 -27.27 12.47 -9.41
N ASP A 133 -25.97 12.61 -9.15
CA ASP A 133 -25.28 13.90 -9.10
C ASP A 133 -25.39 14.64 -10.44
N ARG A 134 -25.21 13.92 -11.57
CA ARG A 134 -25.44 14.49 -12.90
C ARG A 134 -26.88 14.98 -13.09
N HIS A 135 -27.87 14.23 -12.61
CA HIS A 135 -29.27 14.63 -12.70
C HIS A 135 -29.55 15.89 -11.87
N ILE A 136 -29.08 15.92 -10.63
CA ILE A 136 -29.23 17.07 -9.73
C ILE A 136 -28.61 18.33 -10.35
N ARG A 137 -27.38 18.23 -10.86
CA ARG A 137 -26.71 19.36 -11.52
C ARG A 137 -27.49 19.89 -12.72
N LYS A 138 -28.02 19.00 -13.55
CA LYS A 138 -28.88 19.38 -14.69
C LYS A 138 -30.16 20.09 -14.23
N SER A 139 -30.82 19.58 -13.19
CA SER A 139 -32.02 20.20 -12.63
C SER A 139 -31.72 21.59 -12.05
N LEU A 140 -30.61 21.74 -11.33
CA LEU A 140 -30.19 23.04 -10.78
C LEU A 140 -29.85 24.03 -11.90
N GLN A 141 -29.15 23.59 -12.94
CA GLN A 141 -28.85 24.41 -14.12
C GLN A 141 -30.15 24.88 -14.80
N PHE A 142 -31.09 23.97 -15.03
CA PHE A 142 -32.39 24.30 -15.63
C PHE A 142 -33.18 25.31 -14.79
N ILE A 143 -33.18 25.16 -13.47
CA ILE A 143 -33.83 26.12 -12.56
C ILE A 143 -33.13 27.49 -12.65
N ALA A 144 -31.79 27.53 -12.62
CA ALA A 144 -31.03 28.77 -12.73
C ALA A 144 -31.29 29.51 -14.06
N GLU A 145 -31.32 28.78 -15.18
CA GLU A 145 -31.66 29.32 -16.50
C GLU A 145 -33.09 29.87 -16.54
N ARG A 146 -34.05 29.21 -15.89
CA ARG A 146 -35.42 29.71 -15.82
C ARG A 146 -35.53 31.00 -14.98
N HIS A 147 -34.75 31.12 -13.90
CA HIS A 147 -34.75 32.32 -13.08
C HIS A 147 -34.15 33.52 -13.81
N SER A 148 -33.05 33.35 -14.54
CA SER A 148 -32.43 34.45 -15.30
C SER A 148 -33.33 34.99 -16.42
N VAL A 149 -34.07 34.11 -17.11
CA VAL A 149 -35.04 34.52 -18.15
C VAL A 149 -36.21 35.32 -17.56
N ASN A 150 -36.67 34.95 -16.37
CA ASN A 150 -37.83 35.59 -15.74
C ASN A 150 -37.50 36.98 -15.16
N GLU A 151 -36.25 37.25 -14.80
CA GLU A 151 -35.80 38.59 -14.40
C GLU A 151 -35.65 39.54 -15.60
N GLY A 152 -35.24 39.04 -16.77
CA GLY A 152 -35.15 39.84 -18.00
C GLY A 152 -36.50 40.31 -18.55
N GLN A 153 -37.59 39.55 -18.35
CA GLN A 153 -38.92 39.93 -18.85
C GLN A 153 -39.65 40.97 -17.97
N LYS A 154 -39.34 41.06 -16.67
CA LYS A 154 -39.98 42.03 -15.76
C LYS A 154 -39.51 43.49 -15.99
N SER A 155 -38.38 43.70 -16.65
CA SER A 155 -37.87 45.05 -16.96
C SER A 155 -38.49 45.67 -18.23
N GLY A 156 -39.26 44.92 -19.03
CA GLY A 156 -39.72 45.35 -20.36
C GLY A 156 -41.16 45.86 -20.46
N THR A 157 -41.92 45.94 -19.34
CA THR A 157 -43.38 46.17 -19.39
C THR A 157 -43.87 47.52 -18.84
N ASN A 158 -43.00 48.44 -18.43
CA ASN A 158 -43.42 49.71 -17.79
C ASN A 158 -43.48 50.97 -18.68
N ASP A 159 -43.25 50.90 -20.00
CA ASP A 159 -43.11 52.10 -20.86
C ASP A 159 -44.36 52.49 -21.68
N LYS A 160 -45.57 52.05 -21.34
CA LYS A 160 -46.80 52.43 -22.08
C LYS A 160 -47.99 52.77 -21.20
N GLN A 161 -47.87 53.80 -20.35
CA GLN A 161 -49.01 54.55 -19.84
C GLN A 161 -48.63 56.04 -19.66
N GLN A 162 -48.64 56.80 -20.76
CA GLN A 162 -48.87 58.24 -20.77
C GLN A 162 -49.66 58.60 -22.03
#